data_AF-A0A4R1PY84-F1
#
_entry.id   AF-A0A4R1PY84-F1
#
_cell.length_a   1.000
_cell.length_b   1.000
_cell.length_c   1.000
_cell.angle_alpha   90.00
_cell.angle_beta   90.00
_cell.angle_gamma   90.00
#
_symmetry.space_group_name_H-M   'P 1'
#
loop_
_entity.id
_entity.type
_entity.pdbx_description
1 polymer ?
#
loop_
_entity_poly.entity_id
_entity_poly.type
_entity_poly.pdbx_seq_one_letter_code
_entity_poly.pdbx_strand_id
1 'polypeptide(L)'
;MYIIKTMADVRRLKLAGSISPELAAHFARKMNRLRENFAPELDLEEFNLETHGVFGILEPADQDLTAIGLPESLALIMPEWVSRLAVAGEVFYVLYLMADNDFIDQVYLPDAIMPDKIRLWLSEQPAEEESEEDIDDNAIHPF
;
A
#
# COMPACT_ATOMS: atom_id res chain seq x y z
N MET A 1 -3.34 10.93 6.04
CA MET A 1 -3.20 9.53 5.61
C MET A 1 -4.34 9.16 4.71
N TYR A 2 -4.05 8.48 3.60
CA TYR A 2 -5.07 7.93 2.72
C TYR A 2 -5.25 6.43 2.99
N ILE A 3 -6.50 6.00 3.17
CA ILE A 3 -6.86 4.58 3.27
C ILE A 3 -7.61 4.21 2.01
N ILE A 4 -7.15 3.18 1.34
CA ILE A 4 -7.72 2.62 0.11
C ILE A 4 -8.37 1.30 0.48
N LYS A 5 -9.68 1.22 0.24
CA LYS A 5 -10.49 0.02 0.44
C LYS A 5 -11.06 -0.50 -0.87
N THR A 6 -11.35 0.41 -1.80
CA THR A 6 -12.06 0.13 -3.04
C THR A 6 -11.36 0.78 -4.24
N MET A 7 -11.68 0.32 -5.45
CA MET A 7 -11.25 0.99 -6.68
C MET A 7 -11.73 2.45 -6.78
N ALA A 8 -12.88 2.77 -6.17
CA ALA A 8 -13.37 4.13 -6.10
C ALA A 8 -12.42 5.04 -5.30
N ASP A 9 -11.80 4.54 -4.23
CA ASP A 9 -10.79 5.29 -3.48
C ASP A 9 -9.55 5.55 -4.34
N VAL A 10 -9.05 4.53 -5.06
CA VAL A 10 -7.90 4.66 -5.97
C VAL A 10 -8.17 5.75 -7.02
N ARG A 11 -9.34 5.71 -7.66
CA ARG A 11 -9.74 6.73 -8.65
C ARG A 11 -9.84 8.12 -8.04
N ARG A 12 -10.45 8.25 -6.86
CA ARG A 12 -10.58 9.53 -6.17
C ARG A 12 -9.20 10.14 -5.88
N LEU A 13 -8.26 9.34 -5.40
CA LEU A 13 -6.89 9.80 -5.11
C LEU A 13 -6.13 10.17 -6.39
N LYS A 14 -6.26 9.38 -7.46
CA LYS A 14 -5.70 9.69 -8.79
C LYS A 14 -6.24 11.01 -9.32
N LEU A 15 -7.56 11.21 -9.27
CA LEU A 15 -8.23 12.42 -9.76
C LEU A 15 -7.89 13.66 -8.93
N ALA A 16 -7.69 13.49 -7.62
CA ALA A 16 -7.27 14.56 -6.71
C ALA A 16 -5.77 14.93 -6.87
N GLY A 17 -4.99 14.13 -7.60
CA GLY A 17 -3.54 14.29 -7.70
C GLY A 17 -2.79 13.89 -6.42
N SER A 18 -3.46 13.18 -5.49
CA SER A 18 -2.87 12.68 -4.25
C SER A 18 -1.91 11.51 -4.48
N ILE A 19 -2.08 10.79 -5.59
CA ILE A 19 -1.19 9.71 -6.04
C ILE A 19 -0.90 9.84 -7.53
N SER A 20 0.26 9.36 -7.97
CA SER A 20 0.63 9.29 -9.38
C SER A 20 -0.26 8.30 -10.15
N PRO A 21 -0.48 8.50 -11.47
CA PRO A 21 -1.19 7.54 -12.32
C PRO A 21 -0.60 6.13 -12.26
N GLU A 22 0.72 6.02 -12.13
CA GLU A 22 1.46 4.78 -12.08
C GLU A 22 1.26 4.06 -10.75
N LEU A 23 1.26 4.80 -9.62
CA LEU A 23 0.92 4.23 -8.32
C LEU A 23 -0.55 3.79 -8.27
N ALA A 24 -1.46 4.57 -8.87
CA ALA A 24 -2.85 4.16 -9.01
C ALA A 24 -3.00 2.87 -9.84
N ALA A 25 -2.23 2.72 -10.91
CA ALA A 25 -2.20 1.50 -11.72
C ALA A 25 -1.63 0.31 -10.94
N HIS A 26 -0.58 0.53 -10.13
CA HIS A 26 -0.05 -0.49 -9.21
C HIS A 26 -1.14 -0.99 -8.25
N PHE A 27 -1.87 -0.08 -7.59
CA PHE A 27 -2.96 -0.48 -6.70
C PHE A 27 -4.06 -1.25 -7.43
N ALA A 28 -4.46 -0.80 -8.63
CA ALA A 28 -5.46 -1.50 -9.44
C ALA A 28 -5.03 -2.94 -9.77
N ARG A 29 -3.76 -3.15 -10.16
CA ARG A 29 -3.19 -4.49 -10.40
C ARG A 29 -3.24 -5.36 -9.15
N LYS A 30 -2.81 -4.81 -8.01
CA LYS A 30 -2.76 -5.54 -6.74
C LYS A 30 -4.16 -5.92 -6.25
N MET A 31 -5.12 -5.00 -6.34
CA MET A 31 -6.53 -5.28 -6.01
C MET A 31 -7.13 -6.34 -6.94
N ASN A 32 -6.86 -6.29 -8.24
CA ASN A 32 -7.37 -7.30 -9.17
C ASN A 32 -6.85 -8.70 -8.85
N ARG A 33 -5.57 -8.85 -8.46
CA ARG A 33 -5.05 -10.16 -8.03
C ARG A 33 -5.70 -10.67 -6.77
N LEU A 34 -5.89 -9.80 -5.78
CA LEU A 34 -6.56 -10.18 -4.54
C LEU A 34 -7.99 -10.65 -4.85
N ARG A 35 -8.71 -9.91 -5.71
CA ARG A 35 -10.02 -10.32 -6.21
C ARG A 35 -9.97 -11.67 -6.91
N GLU A 36 -9.06 -11.87 -7.87
CA GLU A 36 -8.92 -13.15 -8.61
C GLU A 36 -8.65 -14.35 -7.68
N ASN A 37 -7.91 -14.14 -6.59
CA ASN A 37 -7.55 -15.20 -5.66
C ASN A 37 -8.63 -15.47 -4.59
N PHE A 38 -9.34 -14.44 -4.14
CA PHE A 38 -10.24 -14.54 -2.97
C PHE A 38 -11.72 -14.41 -3.29
N ALA A 39 -12.08 -13.72 -4.38
CA ALA A 39 -13.46 -13.50 -4.81
C ALA A 39 -13.56 -13.34 -6.35
N PRO A 40 -13.14 -14.35 -7.14
CA PRO A 40 -13.06 -14.25 -8.60
C PRO A 40 -14.41 -13.99 -9.28
N GLU A 41 -15.51 -14.28 -8.59
CA GLU A 41 -16.88 -14.04 -9.03
C GLU A 41 -17.33 -12.58 -8.93
N LEU A 42 -16.66 -11.76 -8.12
CA LEU A 42 -16.97 -10.33 -7.98
C LEU A 42 -16.31 -9.53 -9.10
N ASP A 43 -16.98 -8.47 -9.54
CA ASP A 43 -16.35 -7.45 -10.37
C ASP A 43 -15.33 -6.64 -9.55
N LEU A 44 -14.29 -6.13 -10.20
CA LEU A 44 -13.25 -5.34 -9.52
C LEU A 44 -13.79 -4.06 -8.85
N GLU A 45 -14.89 -3.53 -9.38
CA GLU A 45 -15.59 -2.37 -8.80
C GLU A 45 -16.33 -2.69 -7.50
N GLU A 46 -16.70 -3.95 -7.31
CA GLU A 46 -17.44 -4.44 -6.13
C GLU A 46 -16.49 -5.02 -5.07
N PHE A 47 -15.24 -5.31 -5.46
CA PHE A 47 -14.21 -5.83 -4.56
C PHE A 47 -13.78 -4.77 -3.52
N ASN A 48 -13.73 -5.19 -2.25
CA ASN A 48 -13.41 -4.35 -1.11
C ASN A 48 -12.36 -5.03 -0.22
N LEU A 49 -11.32 -4.28 0.14
CA LEU A 49 -10.20 -4.74 0.98
C LEU A 49 -10.51 -4.84 2.47
N GLU A 50 -11.67 -4.40 2.95
CA GLU A 50 -12.02 -4.44 4.38
C GLU A 50 -11.91 -5.83 5.02
N THR A 51 -12.04 -6.91 4.23
CA THR A 51 -11.88 -8.30 4.68
C THR A 51 -10.62 -8.97 4.13
N HIS A 52 -9.71 -8.21 3.51
CA HIS A 52 -8.52 -8.72 2.82
C HIS A 52 -7.23 -7.94 3.15
N GLY A 53 -7.31 -6.95 4.04
CA GLY A 53 -6.22 -6.05 4.39
C GLY A 53 -6.20 -4.79 3.52
N VAL A 54 -6.25 -3.62 4.15
CA VAL A 54 -6.36 -2.33 3.45
C VAL A 54 -4.98 -1.81 3.03
N PHE A 55 -4.99 -0.89 2.07
CA PHE A 55 -3.77 -0.15 1.71
C PHE A 55 -3.81 1.24 2.34
N GLY A 56 -2.79 1.60 3.10
CA GLY A 56 -2.57 2.92 3.66
C GLY A 56 -1.43 3.64 2.94
N ILE A 57 -1.56 4.95 2.71
CA ILE A 57 -0.47 5.80 2.22
C ILE A 57 -0.25 6.92 3.22
N LEU A 58 0.98 7.03 3.74
CA LEU A 58 1.35 8.11 4.66
C LEU A 58 1.65 9.40 3.91
N GLU A 59 1.07 10.49 4.40
CA GLU A 59 1.32 11.85 3.97
C GLU A 59 2.41 12.51 4.83
N PRO A 60 3.03 13.62 4.38
CA PRO A 60 4.17 14.23 5.09
C PRO A 60 3.86 14.71 6.51
N ALA A 61 2.59 15.04 6.75
CA ALA A 61 2.10 15.51 8.05
C ALA A 61 1.61 14.38 8.96
N ASP A 62 1.54 13.14 8.47
CA ASP A 62 1.07 12.01 9.27
C ASP A 62 2.15 11.59 10.25
N GLN A 63 2.00 12.02 11.50
CA GLN A 63 2.83 11.59 12.62
C GLN A 63 2.08 10.65 13.57
N ASP A 64 0.78 10.48 13.35
CA ASP A 64 -0.11 9.67 14.16
C ASP A 64 -0.71 8.55 13.29
N LEU A 65 -0.36 7.31 13.60
CA LEU A 65 -0.77 6.12 12.84
C LEU A 65 -1.96 5.39 13.49
N THR A 66 -2.51 5.94 14.58
CA THR A 66 -3.64 5.34 15.28
C THR A 66 -4.90 5.22 14.40
N ALA A 67 -5.01 6.05 13.36
CA ALA A 67 -6.12 6.01 12.40
C ALA A 67 -6.20 4.71 11.57
N ILE A 68 -5.13 3.91 11.51
CA ILE A 68 -5.11 2.55 10.94
C ILE A 68 -4.84 1.48 12.01
N GLY A 69 -5.15 1.79 13.27
CA GLY A 69 -4.99 0.85 14.38
C GLY A 69 -3.53 0.63 14.83
N LEU A 70 -2.59 1.44 14.35
CA LEU A 70 -1.17 1.30 14.68
C LEU A 70 -0.75 2.21 15.86
N PRO A 71 0.30 1.83 16.61
CA PRO A 71 0.92 2.67 17.63
C PRO A 71 1.31 4.07 17.12
N GLU A 72 1.34 5.06 18.02
CA GLU A 72 1.74 6.46 17.75
C GLU A 72 3.15 6.61 17.12
N SER A 73 3.96 5.55 17.10
CA SER A 73 5.28 5.56 16.49
C SER A 73 5.56 4.29 15.70
N LEU A 74 6.02 4.44 14.46
CA LEU A 74 6.54 3.33 13.62
C LEU A 74 7.63 2.52 14.33
N ALA A 75 8.44 3.14 15.19
CA ALA A 75 9.48 2.44 15.94
C ALA A 75 8.93 1.46 16.99
N LEU A 76 7.64 1.55 17.33
CA LEU A 76 6.93 0.62 18.21
C LEU A 76 6.21 -0.47 17.42
N ILE A 77 6.33 -0.46 16.09
CA ILE A 77 5.71 -1.42 15.19
C ILE A 77 6.79 -2.41 14.77
N MET A 78 6.45 -3.68 14.84
CA MET A 78 7.25 -4.75 14.27
C MET A 78 6.50 -5.24 13.03
N PRO A 79 6.85 -4.76 11.83
CA PRO A 79 6.25 -5.27 10.61
C PRO A 79 6.60 -6.74 10.43
N GLU A 80 5.68 -7.51 9.86
CA GLU A 80 5.95 -8.90 9.49
C GLU A 80 6.97 -8.95 8.34
N TRP A 81 6.87 -7.97 7.43
CA TRP A 81 7.78 -7.79 6.31
C TRP A 81 7.82 -6.31 5.90
N VAL A 82 9.01 -5.82 5.55
CA VAL A 82 9.25 -4.58 4.82
C VAL A 82 9.70 -4.83 3.37
N SER A 83 9.02 -4.19 2.42
CA SER A 83 9.45 -4.18 1.03
C SER A 83 9.83 -2.78 0.56
N ARG A 84 10.56 -2.71 -0.55
CA ARG A 84 10.87 -1.47 -1.25
C ARG A 84 10.25 -1.52 -2.64
N LEU A 85 9.40 -0.54 -2.93
CA LEU A 85 8.68 -0.43 -4.19
C LEU A 85 9.15 0.82 -4.93
N ALA A 86 9.61 0.66 -6.16
CA ALA A 86 9.92 1.77 -7.06
C ALA A 86 8.86 1.83 -8.18
N VAL A 87 8.10 2.93 -8.25
CA VAL A 87 7.07 3.15 -9.28
C VAL A 87 7.27 4.52 -9.88
N ALA A 88 7.51 4.60 -11.19
CA ALA A 88 7.69 5.86 -11.91
C ALA A 88 8.76 6.82 -11.33
N GLY A 89 9.80 6.27 -10.68
CA GLY A 89 10.85 7.05 -10.02
C GLY A 89 10.50 7.52 -8.60
N GLU A 90 9.27 7.27 -8.14
CA GLU A 90 8.89 7.38 -6.72
C GLU A 90 9.29 6.08 -5.99
N VAL A 91 9.89 6.23 -4.82
CA VAL A 91 10.31 5.09 -3.98
C VAL A 91 9.46 5.08 -2.72
N PHE A 92 8.90 3.92 -2.42
CA PHE A 92 8.10 3.66 -1.23
C PHE A 92 8.74 2.52 -0.44
N TYR A 93 8.73 2.64 0.88
CA TYR A 93 8.78 1.48 1.76
C TYR A 93 7.36 0.98 1.96
N VAL A 94 7.14 -0.33 1.81
CA VAL A 94 5.85 -0.98 2.03
C VAL A 94 5.96 -1.84 3.28
N LEU A 95 5.22 -1.50 4.32
CA LEU A 95 5.14 -2.27 5.55
C LEU A 95 3.95 -3.20 5.48
N TYR A 96 4.19 -4.49 5.70
CA TYR A 96 3.17 -5.51 5.83
C TYR A 96 2.91 -5.74 7.32
N LEU A 97 1.72 -5.34 7.77
CA LEU A 97 1.35 -5.25 9.17
C LEU A 97 0.17 -6.17 9.46
N MET A 98 0.34 -7.04 10.45
CA MET A 98 -0.72 -7.92 10.93
C MET A 98 -1.32 -7.31 12.21
N ALA A 99 -2.37 -6.48 12.05
CA ALA A 99 -3.02 -5.80 13.18
C ALA A 99 -3.92 -6.76 14.00
N ASP A 100 -4.47 -7.78 13.34
CA ASP A 100 -5.18 -8.91 13.93
C ASP A 100 -4.75 -10.22 13.24
N ASN A 101 -5.30 -11.37 13.64
CA ASN A 101 -4.89 -12.67 13.08
C ASN A 101 -5.54 -12.99 11.72
N ASP A 102 -6.30 -12.07 11.13
CA ASP A 102 -7.15 -12.37 9.98
C ASP A 102 -6.57 -11.86 8.66
N PHE A 103 -5.94 -10.68 8.64
CA PHE A 103 -5.40 -10.09 7.41
C PHE A 103 -4.15 -9.21 7.63
N ILE A 104 -3.44 -8.94 6.53
CA ILE A 104 -2.24 -8.11 6.50
C ILE A 104 -2.57 -6.79 5.81
N ASP A 105 -2.50 -5.70 6.55
CA ASP A 105 -2.55 -4.35 6.01
C ASP A 105 -1.22 -3.95 5.39
N GLN A 106 -1.28 -3.10 4.37
CA GLN A 106 -0.07 -2.61 3.69
C GLN A 106 0.02 -1.10 3.83
N VAL A 107 1.10 -0.62 4.43
CA VAL A 107 1.33 0.81 4.61
C VAL A 107 2.48 1.26 3.72
N TYR A 108 2.19 2.18 2.82
CA TYR A 108 3.12 2.76 1.86
C TYR A 108 3.66 4.07 2.43
N LEU A 109 4.99 4.12 2.59
CA LEU A 109 5.70 5.27 3.11
C LEU A 109 6.59 5.84 2.01
N PRO A 110 6.29 7.02 1.48
CA PRO A 110 7.13 7.61 0.44
C PRO A 110 8.48 8.02 1.04
N ASP A 111 9.58 7.57 0.43
CA ASP A 111 10.94 7.80 0.92
C ASP A 111 11.26 9.31 1.00
N ALA A 112 10.76 10.10 0.05
CA ALA A 112 11.06 11.53 -0.08
C ALA A 112 10.66 12.37 1.15
N ILE A 113 9.62 11.97 1.86
CA ILE A 113 8.97 12.76 2.92
C ILE A 113 9.20 12.18 4.31
N MET A 114 9.99 11.12 4.39
CA MET A 114 10.18 10.34 5.61
C MET A 114 11.15 11.03 6.59
N PRO A 115 10.80 11.14 7.88
CA PRO A 115 11.72 11.65 8.89
C PRO A 115 12.97 10.77 9.04
N ASP A 116 14.13 11.37 9.31
CA ASP A 116 15.41 10.65 9.42
C ASP A 116 15.40 9.50 10.43
N LYS A 117 14.66 9.64 11.54
CA LYS A 117 14.51 8.58 12.53
C LYS A 117 13.83 7.33 11.95
N ILE A 118 12.84 7.52 11.08
CA ILE A 118 12.12 6.42 10.43
C ILE A 118 12.98 5.80 9.33
N ARG A 119 13.71 6.62 8.55
CA ARG A 119 14.68 6.12 7.57
C ARG A 119 15.77 5.26 8.23
N LEU A 120 16.30 5.71 9.37
CA LEU A 120 17.29 4.95 10.13
C LEU A 120 16.71 3.61 10.59
N TRP A 121 15.52 3.62 11.19
CA TRP A 121 14.82 2.40 11.60
C TRP A 121 14.56 1.43 10.43
N LEU A 122 14.17 1.93 9.25
CA LEU A 122 13.96 1.11 8.05
C LEU A 122 15.26 0.55 7.48
N SER A 123 16.37 1.29 7.58
CA SER A 123 17.68 0.80 7.14
C SER A 123 18.19 -0.41 7.95
N GLU A 124 17.62 -0.62 9.13
CA GLU A 124 17.90 -1.77 10.00
C GLU A 124 17.01 -2.98 9.68
N GLN A 125 15.96 -2.81 8.85
CA GLN A 125 15.08 -3.88 8.43
C GLN A 125 15.61 -4.58 7.16
N PRO A 126 15.46 -5.90 7.02
CA PRO A 126 15.72 -6.59 5.76
C PRO A 126 14.63 -6.22 4.75
N ALA A 127 14.89 -5.21 3.93
CA ALA A 127 13.96 -4.78 2.88
C ALA A 127 14.17 -5.60 1.59
N GLU A 128 13.10 -6.20 1.08
CA GLU A 128 13.11 -6.88 -0.23
C GLU A 128 12.58 -5.95 -1.33
N GLU A 129 13.21 -5.95 -2.50
CA GLU A 129 12.71 -5.15 -3.64
C GLU A 129 11.46 -5.82 -4.22
N GLU A 130 10.34 -5.08 -4.27
CA GLU A 130 9.13 -5.51 -4.99
C GLU A 130 9.39 -5.38 -6.49
N SER A 131 9.52 -6.51 -7.18
CA SER A 131 9.66 -6.52 -8.64
C SER A 131 8.29 -6.40 -9.32
N GLU A 132 8.20 -5.57 -10.36
CA GLU A 132 7.04 -5.58 -11.26
C GLU A 132 7.00 -6.86 -12.13
N GLU A 133 7.98 -7.77 -12.04
CA GLU A 133 8.03 -8.98 -12.87
C GLU A 133 7.15 -10.12 -12.34
N ASP A 134 6.67 -10.04 -11.10
CA ASP A 134 5.59 -10.88 -10.58
C ASP A 134 4.20 -10.44 -11.10
N ILE A 135 4.17 -9.56 -12.11
CA ILE A 135 2.97 -8.91 -12.63
C ILE A 135 2.69 -9.33 -14.08
N ASP A 136 1.72 -10.22 -14.26
CA ASP A 136 1.18 -10.55 -15.58
C ASP A 136 0.52 -9.30 -16.20
N ASP A 137 1.12 -8.79 -17.29
CA ASP A 137 0.75 -7.59 -18.04
C ASP A 137 -0.59 -7.71 -18.78
N ASN A 138 -1.22 -8.89 -18.81
CA ASN A 138 -2.43 -9.12 -19.61
C ASN A 138 -3.75 -8.63 -19.00
N ALA A 139 -3.77 -8.09 -17.78
CA ALA A 139 -5.03 -7.89 -17.06
C ALA A 139 -5.60 -6.46 -17.05
N ILE A 140 -4.95 -5.43 -17.63
CA ILE A 140 -5.45 -4.05 -17.48
C ILE A 140 -5.63 -3.32 -18.81
N HIS A 141 -6.90 -3.13 -19.19
CA HIS A 141 -7.30 -2.08 -20.12
C HIS A 141 -6.99 -0.70 -19.52
N PRO A 142 -6.51 0.27 -20.32
CA PRO A 142 -6.25 1.61 -19.82
C PRO A 142 -7.57 2.23 -19.32
N PHE A 143 -7.62 2.51 -18.01
CA PHE A 143 -8.70 3.25 -17.34
C PHE A 143 -8.31 4.72 -17.14
#